data_AF-A0A2A4VE82-F1
#
_entry.id   AF-A0A2A4VE82-F1
#
_cell.length_a   1.000
_cell.length_b   1.000
_cell.length_c   1.000
_cell.angle_alpha   90.00
_cell.angle_beta   90.00
_cell.angle_gamma   90.00
#
_symmetry.space_group_name_H-M   'P 1'
#
loop_
_entity.id
_entity.type
_entity.pdbx_description
1 polymer ?
#
loop_
_entity_poly.entity_id
_entity_poly.type
_entity_poly.pdbx_seq_one_letter_code
_entity_poly.pdbx_strand_id
1 'polypeptide(L)'
;MPQIEAGTRARIAKFLPKALARAIASYQLFSEQKPKQDSANFKKHQEACKVAIAHIELLVKLAKRTALSETASDNKPSEKEIFALMETAQDEIEGYKTMMEI
;
A
#
# COMPACT_ATOMS: atom_id res chain seq x y z
N MET A 1 22.11 17.46 -9.57
CA MET A 1 22.43 17.45 -8.11
C MET A 1 22.08 16.08 -7.53
N PRO A 2 23.02 15.12 -7.54
CA PRO A 2 22.75 13.72 -7.14
C PRO A 2 22.47 13.53 -5.63
N GLN A 3 22.95 14.44 -4.77
CA GLN A 3 22.82 14.31 -3.31
C GLN A 3 21.40 14.59 -2.78
N ILE A 4 20.66 15.51 -3.43
CA ILE A 4 19.26 15.80 -3.08
C ILE A 4 18.37 14.58 -3.36
N GLU A 5 18.66 13.86 -4.45
CA GLU A 5 17.89 12.69 -4.86
C GLU A 5 18.09 11.50 -3.91
N ALA A 6 19.33 11.24 -3.51
CA ALA A 6 19.65 10.19 -2.53
C ALA A 6 19.01 10.46 -1.15
N GLY A 7 19.10 11.70 -0.65
CA GLY A 7 18.48 12.09 0.63
C GLY A 7 16.94 12.10 0.58
N THR A 8 16.35 12.28 -0.60
CA THR A 8 14.89 12.16 -0.79
C THR A 8 14.46 10.70 -0.82
N ARG A 9 15.20 9.84 -1.53
CA ARG A 9 14.95 8.39 -1.62
C ARG A 9 15.02 7.70 -0.25
N ALA A 10 16.03 8.04 0.56
CA ALA A 10 16.17 7.51 1.91
C ALA A 10 15.01 7.93 2.84
N ARG A 11 14.46 9.14 2.68
CA ARG A 11 13.29 9.59 3.43
C ARG A 11 12.02 8.85 3.01
N ILE A 12 11.85 8.62 1.71
CA ILE A 12 10.75 7.82 1.17
C ILE A 12 10.83 6.39 1.71
N ALA A 13 12.00 5.74 1.64
CA ALA A 13 12.21 4.39 2.15
C ALA A 13 11.86 4.25 3.65
N LYS A 14 12.19 5.26 4.47
CA LYS A 14 11.83 5.27 5.91
C LYS A 14 10.33 5.48 6.16
N PHE A 15 9.63 6.21 5.28
CA PHE A 15 8.22 6.50 5.43
C PHE A 15 7.32 5.37 4.92
N LEU A 16 7.78 4.63 3.90
CA LEU A 16 6.98 3.65 3.17
C LEU A 16 6.36 2.55 4.04
N PRO A 17 7.06 1.88 4.98
CA PRO A 17 6.46 0.81 5.78
C PRO A 17 5.22 1.28 6.55
N LYS A 18 5.35 2.42 7.26
CA LYS A 18 4.24 3.00 8.02
C LYS A 18 3.08 3.43 7.13
N ALA A 19 3.38 4.01 5.96
CA ALA A 19 2.36 4.43 5.01
C ALA A 19 1.60 3.23 4.41
N LEU A 20 2.32 2.17 4.05
CA LEU A 20 1.75 0.94 3.48
C LEU A 20 0.87 0.22 4.51
N ALA A 21 1.38 0.03 5.74
CA ALA A 21 0.59 -0.55 6.83
C ALA A 21 -0.71 0.24 7.11
N ARG A 22 -0.64 1.58 7.10
CA ARG A 22 -1.82 2.43 7.28
C ARG A 22 -2.83 2.28 6.15
N ALA A 23 -2.36 2.17 4.90
CA ALA A 23 -3.21 2.02 3.74
C ALA A 23 -3.93 0.65 3.75
N ILE A 24 -3.21 -0.43 4.04
CA ILE A 24 -3.76 -1.79 4.22
C ILE A 24 -4.84 -1.78 5.30
N ALA A 25 -4.52 -1.28 6.51
CA ALA A 25 -5.48 -1.22 7.61
C ALA A 25 -6.72 -0.38 7.28
N SER A 26 -6.56 0.67 6.45
CA SER A 26 -7.71 1.48 6.01
C SER A 26 -8.59 0.71 5.04
N TYR A 27 -7.99 -0.04 4.09
CA TYR A 27 -8.74 -0.91 3.19
C TYR A 27 -9.51 -1.99 3.97
N GLN A 28 -8.85 -2.72 4.87
CA GLN A 28 -9.47 -3.75 5.71
C GLN A 28 -10.63 -3.18 6.53
N LEU A 29 -10.43 -2.02 7.15
CA LEU A 29 -11.49 -1.34 7.89
C LEU A 29 -12.67 -0.97 6.99
N PHE A 30 -12.43 -0.53 5.75
CA PHE A 30 -13.50 -0.24 4.82
C PHE A 30 -14.18 -1.51 4.34
N SER A 31 -13.46 -2.56 3.98
CA SER A 31 -14.01 -3.81 3.43
C SER A 31 -14.85 -4.59 4.46
N GLU A 32 -14.49 -4.55 5.74
CA GLU A 32 -15.24 -5.19 6.83
C GLU A 32 -16.54 -4.45 7.18
N GLN A 33 -16.66 -3.16 6.85
CA GLN A 33 -17.88 -2.40 7.13
C GLN A 33 -19.03 -2.93 6.27
N LYS A 34 -20.10 -3.41 6.91
CA LYS A 34 -21.34 -3.71 6.20
C LYS A 34 -22.05 -2.39 5.88
N PRO A 35 -22.14 -1.97 4.61
CA PRO A 35 -22.90 -0.77 4.28
C PRO A 35 -24.37 -0.97 4.67
N LYS A 36 -25.00 0.08 5.20
CA LYS A 36 -26.46 0.08 5.37
C LYS A 36 -27.10 -0.15 4.00
N GLN A 37 -28.27 -0.80 3.94
CA GLN A 37 -28.98 -1.19 2.71
C GLN A 37 -29.48 -0.03 1.83
N ASP A 38 -28.91 1.16 1.97
CA ASP A 38 -29.15 2.32 1.14
C ASP A 38 -28.07 2.42 0.04
N SER A 39 -28.51 2.55 -1.20
CA SER A 39 -27.67 2.65 -2.40
C SER A 39 -26.60 3.74 -2.33
N ALA A 40 -26.87 4.86 -1.64
CA ALA A 40 -25.91 5.95 -1.48
C ALA A 40 -24.75 5.55 -0.55
N ASN A 41 -25.04 4.78 0.50
CA ASN A 41 -24.04 4.27 1.43
C ASN A 41 -23.20 3.15 0.80
N PHE A 42 -23.81 2.31 -0.04
CA PHE A 42 -23.08 1.31 -0.82
C PHE A 42 -22.06 1.94 -1.77
N LYS A 43 -22.45 2.96 -2.54
CA LYS A 43 -21.52 3.68 -3.44
C LYS A 43 -20.34 4.31 -2.70
N LYS A 44 -20.60 5.01 -1.60
CA LYS A 44 -19.54 5.63 -0.78
C LYS A 44 -18.57 4.59 -0.22
N HIS A 45 -19.08 3.45 0.24
CA HIS A 45 -18.27 2.35 0.72
C HIS A 45 -17.38 1.77 -0.39
N GLN A 46 -17.96 1.50 -1.58
CA GLN A 46 -17.21 1.02 -2.74
C GLN A 46 -16.13 2.03 -3.18
N GLU A 47 -16.44 3.32 -3.21
CA GLU A 47 -15.47 4.38 -3.51
C GLU A 47 -14.34 4.41 -2.48
N ALA A 48 -14.64 4.26 -1.18
CA ALA A 48 -13.63 4.22 -0.14
C ALA A 48 -12.67 3.03 -0.31
N CYS A 49 -13.20 1.82 -0.57
CA CYS A 49 -12.40 0.64 -0.88
C CYS A 49 -11.52 0.86 -2.11
N LYS A 50 -12.08 1.40 -3.20
CA LYS A 50 -11.35 1.70 -4.43
C LYS A 50 -10.19 2.68 -4.21
N VAL A 51 -10.43 3.76 -3.46
CA VAL A 51 -9.40 4.77 -3.14
C VAL A 51 -8.30 4.16 -2.28
N ALA A 52 -8.66 3.36 -1.27
CA ALA A 52 -7.68 2.68 -0.42
C ALA A 52 -6.78 1.74 -1.24
N ILE A 53 -7.34 0.93 -2.15
CA ILE A 53 -6.56 0.08 -3.06
C ILE A 53 -5.64 0.90 -3.96
N ALA A 54 -6.11 2.02 -4.52
CA ALA A 54 -5.26 2.89 -5.35
C ALA A 54 -4.05 3.44 -4.56
N HIS A 55 -4.23 3.77 -3.27
CA HIS A 55 -3.12 4.16 -2.40
C HIS A 55 -2.15 3.00 -2.15
N ILE A 56 -2.66 1.79 -1.90
CA ILE A 56 -1.83 0.59 -1.70
C ILE A 56 -1.00 0.32 -2.96
N GLU A 57 -1.60 0.35 -4.16
CA GLU A 57 -0.90 0.15 -5.43
C GLU A 57 0.22 1.17 -5.66
N LEU A 58 -0.04 2.45 -5.36
CA LEU A 58 0.97 3.51 -5.47
C LEU A 58 2.15 3.24 -4.54
N LEU A 59 1.88 2.90 -3.28
CA LEU A 59 2.90 2.65 -2.27
C LEU A 59 3.73 1.39 -2.59
N VAL A 60 3.10 0.32 -3.08
CA VAL A 60 3.80 -0.87 -3.57
C VAL A 60 4.72 -0.52 -4.74
N LYS A 61 4.26 0.29 -5.70
CA LYS A 61 5.11 0.74 -6.83
C LYS A 61 6.31 1.57 -6.36
N LEU A 62 6.12 2.42 -5.35
CA LEU A 62 7.20 3.19 -4.74
C LEU A 62 8.19 2.29 -4.00
N ALA A 63 7.70 1.32 -3.21
CA ALA A 63 8.53 0.37 -2.48
C ALA A 63 9.41 -0.49 -3.41
N LYS A 64 8.83 -0.98 -4.52
CA LYS A 64 9.60 -1.69 -5.57
C LYS A 64 10.74 -0.83 -6.11
N ARG A 65 10.49 0.46 -6.38
CA ARG A 65 11.51 1.38 -6.91
C ARG A 65 12.61 1.71 -5.89
N THR A 66 12.29 1.78 -4.60
CA THR A 66 13.29 2.03 -3.56
C THR A 66 14.13 0.80 -3.26
N ALA A 67 13.53 -0.39 -3.20
CA ALA A 67 14.23 -1.65 -2.94
C ALA A 67 15.21 -2.03 -4.08
N LEU A 68 14.84 -1.76 -5.34
CA LEU A 68 15.71 -2.02 -6.49
C LEU A 68 16.93 -1.08 -6.61
N SER A 69 17.00 -0.02 -5.80
CA SER A 69 18.03 1.02 -5.90
C SER A 69 19.18 0.86 -4.89
N GLU A 70 19.05 -0.01 -3.90
CA GLU A 70 20.07 -0.18 -2.88
C GLU A 70 21.12 -1.19 -3.38
N THR A 71 22.22 -0.66 -3.91
CA THR A 71 23.47 -1.40 -3.95
C THR A 71 23.83 -1.77 -2.50
N ALA A 72 23.66 -3.05 -2.19
CA ALA A 72 24.24 -3.81 -1.09
C ALA A 72 24.72 -2.98 0.12
N SER A 73 23.85 -2.75 1.10
CA SER A 73 24.29 -2.41 2.45
C SER A 73 23.41 -3.13 3.47
N ASP A 74 23.96 -4.27 3.91
CA ASP A 74 23.65 -5.10 5.06
C ASP A 74 22.31 -4.92 5.79
N ASN A 75 21.49 -5.97 5.73
CA ASN A 75 20.50 -6.40 6.72
C ASN A 75 19.93 -5.28 7.62
N LYS A 76 18.95 -4.54 7.11
CA LYS A 76 18.06 -3.73 7.96
C LYS A 76 16.74 -4.47 8.16
N PRO A 77 16.23 -4.58 9.41
CA PRO A 77 14.92 -5.17 9.70
C PRO A 77 13.77 -4.52 8.91
N SER A 78 13.94 -3.26 8.48
CA SER A 78 13.01 -2.51 7.65
C SER A 78 12.76 -3.11 6.25
N GLU A 79 13.70 -3.88 5.71
CA GLU A 79 13.54 -4.48 4.36
C GLU A 79 12.67 -5.74 4.42
N LYS A 80 12.88 -6.62 5.41
CA LYS A 80 11.98 -7.76 5.62
C LYS A 80 10.56 -7.31 5.97
N GLU A 81 10.44 -6.25 6.77
CA GLU A 81 9.15 -5.62 7.09
C GLU A 81 8.45 -5.08 5.84
N ILE A 82 9.16 -4.35 4.96
CA ILE A 82 8.54 -3.82 3.75
C ILE A 82 8.12 -4.93 2.78
N PHE A 83 8.90 -6.02 2.67
CA PHE A 83 8.52 -7.17 1.84
C PHE A 83 7.27 -7.87 2.35
N ALA A 84 7.16 -8.12 3.66
CA ALA A 84 5.96 -8.70 4.26
C ALA A 84 4.72 -7.82 4.03
N LEU A 85 4.86 -6.51 4.21
CA LEU A 85 3.77 -5.56 3.92
C LEU A 85 3.40 -5.53 2.44
N MET A 86 4.37 -5.71 1.53
CA MET A 86 4.11 -5.78 0.09
C MET A 86 3.37 -7.06 -0.30
N GLU A 87 3.67 -8.18 0.32
CA GLU A 87 2.95 -9.45 0.14
C GLU A 87 1.48 -9.28 0.57
N THR A 88 1.24 -8.82 1.80
CA THR A 88 -0.12 -8.53 2.27
C THR A 88 -0.84 -7.53 1.36
N ALA A 89 -0.15 -6.47 0.92
CA ALA A 89 -0.73 -5.51 -0.03
C ALA A 89 -1.13 -6.14 -1.36
N GLN A 90 -0.36 -7.11 -1.87
CA GLN A 90 -0.68 -7.81 -3.12
C GLN A 90 -1.92 -8.69 -2.95
N ASP A 91 -2.03 -9.40 -1.82
CA ASP A 91 -3.20 -10.22 -1.51
C ASP A 91 -4.48 -9.37 -1.48
N GLU A 92 -4.44 -8.20 -0.83
CA GLU A 92 -5.59 -7.28 -0.77
C GLU A 92 -5.96 -6.70 -2.14
N ILE A 93 -4.95 -6.37 -2.97
CA ILE A 93 -5.18 -5.90 -4.34
C ILE A 93 -5.82 -6.99 -5.20
N GLU A 94 -5.33 -8.22 -5.09
CA GLU A 94 -5.87 -9.37 -5.84
C GLU A 94 -7.29 -9.70 -5.39
N GLY A 95 -7.54 -9.78 -4.08
CA GLY A 95 -8.87 -10.00 -3.52
C GLY A 95 -9.88 -8.95 -3.97
N TYR A 96 -9.50 -7.66 -3.98
CA TYR A 96 -10.36 -6.59 -4.49
C TYR A 96 -10.64 -6.73 -6.00
N LYS A 97 -9.65 -7.11 -6.80
CA LYS A 97 -9.82 -7.30 -8.25
C LYS A 97 -10.78 -8.45 -8.54
N THR A 98 -10.56 -9.59 -7.90
CA THR A 98 -11.46 -10.75 -8.04
C THR A 98 -12.89 -10.40 -7.63
N MET A 99 -13.09 -9.62 -6.55
CA MET A 99 -14.41 -9.16 -6.14
C MET A 99 -15.09 -8.25 -7.18
N MET A 100 -14.33 -7.45 -7.92
CA MET A 100 -14.84 -6.50 -8.92
C MET A 100 -15.08 -7.13 -10.30
N GLU A 101 -14.49 -8.30 -10.57
CA GLU A 101 -14.64 -9.04 -11.83
C GLU A 101 -15.84 -10.02 -11.83
N ILE A 102 -16.54 -10.15 -10.70
CA ILE A 102 -17.78 -10.93 -10.52
C ILE A 102 -19.00 -10.01 -10.69
#